data_AF-A0A2T4IIV9-F1
#
_entry.id   AF-A0A2T4IIV9-F1
#
_cell.length_a   1.000
_cell.length_b   1.000
_cell.length_c   1.000
_cell.angle_alpha   90.00
_cell.angle_beta   90.00
_cell.angle_gamma   90.00
#
_symmetry.space_group_name_H-M   'P 1'
#
loop_
_entity.id
_entity.type
_entity.pdbx_description
1 polymer ?
#
loop_
_entity_poly.entity_id
_entity_poly.type
_entity_poly.pdbx_seq_one_letter_code
_entity_poly.pdbx_strand_id
1 'polypeptide(L)'
;MLLAVGHCDGDSTRTISVHYRGSALEPYRRVLEIGQDTAEAPLGGAALLDVDGDGEHEMELRGMCGAGPNCEGSIYRLNRDRADMFLFFSGGYARLAYIDGHLVESGRSSCCSWEHHVFRPHSAFEPVEESEMEYRVIVGMSIRADADDDTTCTFLDRQGRIVLPQSQDLLQLCEIYGADYVLAQPDALPR
;
A
#
# COMPACT_ATOMS: atom_id res chain seq x y z
N MET A 1 19.99 14.41 5.87
CA MET A 1 18.55 14.71 5.69
C MET A 1 17.78 14.14 6.87
N LEU A 2 16.79 14.87 7.40
CA LEU A 2 15.95 14.36 8.48
C LEU A 2 14.52 14.87 8.33
N LEU A 3 13.56 13.94 8.41
CA LEU A 3 12.15 14.22 8.57
C LEU A 3 11.75 14.02 10.04
N ALA A 4 10.84 14.84 10.53
CA ALA A 4 10.23 14.71 11.84
C ALA A 4 8.72 14.87 11.71
N VAL A 5 7.96 13.96 12.30
CA VAL A 5 6.50 14.03 12.39
C VAL A 5 6.10 14.50 13.79
N GLY A 6 5.21 15.49 13.87
CA GLY A 6 4.65 16.00 15.11
C GLY A 6 3.14 15.86 15.12
N HIS A 7 2.60 15.46 16.28
CA HIS A 7 1.17 15.30 16.53
C HIS A 7 0.73 16.29 17.61
N CYS A 8 -0.31 17.06 17.31
CA CYS A 8 -0.96 17.94 18.27
C CYS A 8 -2.45 17.59 18.30
N ASP A 9 -2.89 16.92 19.37
CA ASP A 9 -4.30 16.57 19.58
C ASP A 9 -5.06 17.77 20.16
N GLY A 10 -6.12 18.19 19.47
CA GLY A 10 -7.18 19.04 19.99
C GLY A 10 -8.46 18.24 20.27
N ASP A 11 -9.52 18.91 20.74
CA ASP A 11 -10.75 18.23 21.20
C ASP A 11 -11.47 17.43 20.11
N SER A 12 -11.38 17.84 18.84
CA SER A 12 -12.01 17.17 17.69
C SER A 12 -11.08 16.94 16.50
N THR A 13 -9.87 17.50 16.53
CA THR A 13 -8.94 17.47 15.40
C THR A 13 -7.54 17.17 15.89
N ARG A 14 -6.88 16.22 15.22
CA ARG A 14 -5.45 15.95 15.34
C ARG A 14 -4.73 16.70 14.24
N THR A 15 -3.85 17.63 14.60
CA THR A 15 -2.97 18.30 13.64
C THR A 15 -1.68 17.52 13.52
N ILE A 16 -1.39 17.08 12.30
CA ILE A 16 -0.20 16.34 11.93
C ILE A 16 0.68 17.28 11.13
N SER A 17 1.91 17.50 11.58
CA SER A 17 2.88 18.33 10.86
C SER A 17 4.14 17.54 10.56
N VAL A 18 4.65 17.70 9.34
CA VAL A 18 5.94 17.12 8.94
C VAL A 18 6.94 18.24 8.74
N HIS A 19 8.11 18.08 9.34
CA HIS A 19 9.21 19.02 9.28
C HIS A 19 10.41 18.37 8.62
N TYR A 20 11.05 19.11 7.73
CA TYR A 20 12.22 18.70 6.98
C TYR A 20 13.42 19.54 7.34
N ARG A 21 14.59 18.89 7.36
CA ARG A 21 15.89 19.55 7.42
C ARG A 21 16.84 18.90 6.40
N GLY A 22 17.35 19.69 5.45
CA GLY A 22 18.23 19.21 4.38
C GLY A 22 19.61 18.84 4.89
N SER A 23 20.21 19.73 5.69
CA SER A 23 21.51 19.53 6.32
C SER A 23 21.48 19.81 7.83
N ALA A 24 22.45 19.31 8.59
CA ALA A 24 22.51 19.53 10.04
C ALA A 24 22.58 21.01 10.46
N LEU A 25 23.01 21.89 9.54
CA LEU A 25 23.17 23.32 9.75
C LEU A 25 21.91 24.13 9.42
N GLU A 26 20.94 23.54 8.74
CA GLU A 26 19.69 24.20 8.37
C GLU A 26 18.64 24.07 9.48
N PRO A 27 17.77 25.08 9.68
CA PRO A 27 16.62 24.92 10.54
C PRO A 27 15.60 23.95 9.93
N TYR A 28 14.77 23.36 10.79
CA TYR A 28 13.60 22.64 10.31
C TYR A 28 12.62 23.60 9.63
N ARG A 29 12.08 23.17 8.50
CA ARG A 29 10.96 23.81 7.81
C ARG A 29 9.77 22.86 7.78
N ARG A 30 8.57 23.36 8.05
CA ARG A 30 7.35 22.58 7.89
C ARG A 30 7.06 22.39 6.41
N VAL A 31 6.94 21.15 5.97
CA VAL A 31 6.73 20.76 4.56
C VAL A 31 5.34 20.19 4.30
N LEU A 32 4.61 19.85 5.38
CA LEU A 32 3.25 19.37 5.33
C LEU A 32 2.53 19.68 6.65
N GLU A 33 1.25 20.01 6.58
CA GLU A 33 0.35 20.12 7.71
C GLU A 33 -1.03 19.60 7.30
N ILE A 34 -1.56 18.65 8.07
CA ILE A 34 -2.85 18.00 7.81
C ILE A 34 -3.64 18.00 9.12
N GLY A 35 -4.91 18.40 9.04
CA GLY A 35 -5.88 18.16 10.11
C GLY A 35 -6.61 16.85 9.86
N GLN A 36 -6.70 16.01 10.89
CA GLN A 36 -7.44 14.76 10.88
C GLN A 36 -8.58 14.83 11.89
N ASP A 37 -9.80 14.57 11.47
CA ASP A 37 -10.95 14.46 12.37
C ASP A 37 -10.80 13.21 13.25
N THR A 38 -10.78 13.42 14.56
CA THR A 38 -10.59 12.34 15.54
C THR A 38 -11.84 11.46 15.73
N ALA A 39 -13.02 11.94 15.36
CA ALA A 39 -14.24 11.13 15.35
C ALA A 39 -14.27 10.19 14.14
N GLU A 40 -13.75 10.61 12.99
CA GLU A 40 -13.66 9.78 11.79
C GLU A 40 -12.48 8.80 11.84
N ALA A 41 -11.32 9.25 12.32
CA ALA A 41 -10.10 8.46 12.43
C ALA A 41 -9.56 8.42 13.88
N PRO A 42 -10.30 7.78 14.82
CA PRO A 42 -9.92 7.76 16.23
C PRO A 42 -8.57 7.08 16.48
N LEU A 43 -8.27 6.03 15.71
CA LEU A 43 -6.99 5.30 15.73
C LEU A 43 -6.03 5.77 14.62
N GLY A 44 -6.38 6.85 13.92
CA GLY A 44 -5.55 7.43 12.87
C GLY A 44 -4.26 8.04 13.43
N GLY A 45 -3.41 8.49 12.53
CA GLY A 45 -2.14 9.10 12.88
C GLY A 45 -1.18 9.04 11.71
N ALA A 46 0.07 9.39 11.98
CA ALA A 46 1.10 9.45 10.96
C ALA A 46 2.41 8.87 11.46
N ALA A 47 3.05 8.11 10.60
CA ALA A 47 4.35 7.49 10.83
C ALA A 47 5.30 7.83 9.67
N LEU A 48 6.59 7.78 9.96
CA LEU A 48 7.63 7.81 8.94
C LEU A 48 8.06 6.38 8.66
N LEU A 49 8.14 6.03 7.38
CA LEU A 49 8.51 4.72 6.89
C LEU A 49 9.30 4.89 5.60
N ASP A 50 10.15 3.92 5.28
CA ASP A 50 10.85 3.82 4.01
C ASP A 50 10.14 2.72 3.21
N VAL A 51 9.17 3.11 2.37
CA VAL A 51 8.27 2.19 1.68
C VAL A 51 9.02 1.36 0.66
N ASP A 52 9.88 1.99 -0.15
CA ASP A 52 10.59 1.37 -1.27
C ASP A 52 12.04 0.96 -0.96
N GLY A 53 12.53 1.25 0.25
CA GLY A 53 13.85 0.85 0.71
C GLY A 53 14.98 1.71 0.16
N ASP A 54 14.68 2.92 -0.34
CA ASP A 54 15.67 3.83 -0.92
C ASP A 54 16.43 4.67 0.13
N GLY A 55 16.06 4.54 1.41
CA GLY A 55 16.63 5.26 2.54
C GLY A 55 16.00 6.63 2.79
N GLU A 56 15.07 7.06 1.96
CA GLU A 56 14.22 8.23 2.17
C GLU A 56 12.93 7.80 2.87
N HIS A 57 12.50 8.57 3.87
CA HIS A 57 11.25 8.25 4.54
C HIS A 57 10.09 8.99 3.87
N GLU A 58 9.01 8.28 3.61
CA GLU A 58 7.69 8.83 3.40
C GLU A 58 6.94 9.03 4.71
N MET A 59 5.88 9.82 4.65
CA MET A 59 4.89 9.88 5.71
C MET A 59 3.66 9.08 5.30
N GLU A 60 3.33 8.04 6.07
CA GLU A 60 2.02 7.38 5.99
C GLU A 60 1.06 8.08 6.94
N LEU A 61 -0.10 8.47 6.43
CA LEU A 61 -1.24 8.92 7.21
C LEU A 61 -2.30 7.81 7.22
N ARG A 62 -2.62 7.27 8.40
CA ARG A 62 -3.71 6.29 8.59
C ARG A 62 -5.01 7.00 8.94
N GLY A 63 -6.07 6.68 8.20
CA GLY A 63 -7.42 7.23 8.35
C GLY A 63 -8.39 6.27 9.05
N MET A 64 -9.63 6.22 8.56
CA MET A 64 -10.67 5.35 9.11
C MET A 64 -10.35 3.87 8.84
N CYS A 65 -10.61 3.00 9.82
CA CYS A 65 -10.54 1.56 9.64
C CYS A 65 -11.93 0.97 9.38
N GLY A 66 -12.04 0.14 8.35
CA GLY A 66 -13.27 -0.52 7.93
C GLY A 66 -13.36 -1.97 8.43
N ALA A 67 -13.92 -2.85 7.60
CA ALA A 67 -14.01 -4.27 7.90
C ALA A 67 -12.63 -4.94 7.93
N GLY A 68 -12.39 -5.78 8.96
CA GLY A 68 -11.12 -6.48 9.12
C GLY A 68 -9.97 -5.54 9.50
N PRO A 69 -8.73 -5.85 9.10
CA PRO A 69 -7.55 -5.03 9.40
C PRO A 69 -7.33 -3.85 8.42
N ASN A 70 -8.27 -3.61 7.49
CA ASN A 70 -8.10 -2.62 6.43
C ASN A 70 -8.40 -1.23 6.97
N CYS A 71 -7.50 -0.28 6.73
CA CYS A 71 -7.77 1.14 6.97
C CYS A 71 -7.37 1.97 5.76
N GLU A 72 -8.00 3.13 5.64
CA GLU A 72 -7.55 4.18 4.73
C GLU A 72 -6.09 4.53 5.04
N GLY A 73 -5.29 4.67 4.00
CA GLY A 73 -3.89 5.01 4.12
C GLY A 73 -3.43 5.88 2.97
N SER A 74 -2.73 6.97 3.29
CA SER A 74 -2.17 7.91 2.33
C SER A 74 -0.66 8.00 2.53
N ILE A 75 0.11 7.83 1.47
CA ILE A 75 1.57 7.99 1.47
C ILE A 75 1.92 9.34 0.87
N TYR A 76 2.67 10.14 1.61
CA TYR A 76 3.20 11.41 1.18
C TYR A 76 4.71 11.34 0.99
N ARG A 77 5.18 11.75 -0.19
CA ARG A 77 6.61 11.83 -0.54
C ARG A 77 7.10 13.26 -0.52
N LEU A 78 8.36 13.44 -0.13
CA LEU A 78 9.01 14.74 -0.13
C LEU A 78 9.46 15.11 -1.56
N ASN A 79 9.06 16.28 -2.03
CA ASN A 79 9.71 16.94 -3.15
C ASN A 79 10.78 17.91 -2.61
N ARG A 80 12.03 17.52 -2.82
CA ARG A 80 13.20 18.23 -2.29
C ARG A 80 13.37 19.63 -2.89
N ASP A 81 13.07 19.77 -4.17
CA ASP A 81 13.25 21.02 -4.93
C ASP A 81 12.28 22.09 -4.45
N ARG A 82 11.04 21.69 -4.17
CA ARG A 82 9.96 22.61 -3.75
C ARG A 82 9.79 22.74 -2.25
N ALA A 83 10.47 21.91 -1.46
CA ALA A 83 10.31 21.89 -0.01
C ALA A 83 8.87 21.58 0.44
N ASP A 84 8.15 20.75 -0.32
CA ASP A 84 6.79 20.33 -0.01
C ASP A 84 6.68 18.80 -0.04
N MET A 85 5.58 18.29 0.49
CA MET A 85 5.22 16.89 0.30
C MET A 85 4.02 16.78 -0.63
N PHE A 86 4.00 15.75 -1.47
CA PHE A 86 2.88 15.45 -2.37
C PHE A 86 2.29 14.08 -2.03
N LEU A 87 1.01 13.90 -2.30
CA LEU A 87 0.33 12.62 -2.15
C LEU A 87 0.83 11.66 -3.24
N PHE A 88 1.61 10.66 -2.84
CA PHE A 88 2.17 9.66 -3.73
C PHE A 88 1.18 8.51 -3.97
N PHE A 89 0.51 8.03 -2.92
CA PHE A 89 -0.45 6.94 -3.03
C PHE A 89 -1.57 7.12 -2.01
N SER A 90 -2.77 6.68 -2.35
CA SER A 90 -3.92 6.64 -1.44
C SER A 90 -4.71 5.37 -1.72
N GLY A 91 -5.03 4.61 -0.67
CA GLY A 91 -5.73 3.33 -0.80
C GLY A 91 -6.32 2.85 0.51
N GLY A 92 -6.88 1.64 0.49
CA GLY A 92 -7.51 1.00 1.64
C GLY A 92 -6.84 -0.34 1.93
N TYR A 93 -5.88 -0.34 2.85
CA TYR A 93 -5.00 -1.49 3.05
C TYR A 93 -4.73 -1.81 4.52
N ALA A 94 -4.47 -3.09 4.76
CA ALA A 94 -3.92 -3.59 6.01
C ALA A 94 -2.39 -3.57 5.99
N ARG A 95 -1.79 -3.73 4.79
CA ARG A 95 -0.35 -3.68 4.59
C ARG A 95 -0.03 -3.02 3.24
N LEU A 96 1.00 -2.20 3.23
CA LEU A 96 1.63 -1.67 2.03
C LEU A 96 3.08 -2.19 1.97
N ALA A 97 3.55 -2.56 0.77
CA ALA A 97 4.91 -3.03 0.57
C ALA A 97 5.41 -2.65 -0.83
N TYR A 98 6.73 -2.60 -0.99
CA TYR A 98 7.37 -2.53 -2.31
C TYR A 98 8.05 -3.86 -2.61
N ILE A 99 7.72 -4.49 -3.74
CA ILE A 99 8.21 -5.82 -4.12
C ILE A 99 8.63 -5.77 -5.58
N ASP A 100 9.92 -5.96 -5.84
CA ASP A 100 10.51 -5.97 -7.18
C ASP A 100 10.01 -4.83 -8.08
N GLY A 101 10.11 -3.59 -7.59
CA GLY A 101 9.67 -2.40 -8.32
C GLY A 101 8.16 -2.16 -8.37
N HIS A 102 7.35 -2.96 -7.67
CA HIS A 102 5.91 -2.79 -7.59
C HIS A 102 5.48 -2.28 -6.21
N LEU A 103 4.56 -1.31 -6.20
CA LEU A 103 3.84 -0.93 -4.99
C LEU A 103 2.67 -1.90 -4.81
N VAL A 104 2.60 -2.56 -3.66
CA VAL A 104 1.56 -3.55 -3.36
C VAL A 104 0.75 -3.12 -2.16
N GLU A 105 -0.51 -2.80 -2.38
CA GLU A 105 -1.48 -2.67 -1.30
C GLU A 105 -2.16 -4.02 -1.06
N SER A 106 -2.28 -4.42 0.20
CA SER A 106 -2.83 -5.71 0.61
C SER A 106 -3.94 -5.51 1.64
N GLY A 107 -5.07 -6.15 1.41
CA GLY A 107 -6.23 -6.07 2.29
C GLY A 107 -6.97 -7.40 2.41
N ARG A 108 -7.67 -7.56 3.53
CA ARG A 108 -8.55 -8.71 3.74
C ARG A 108 -9.86 -8.48 2.98
N SER A 109 -10.20 -9.36 2.03
CA SER A 109 -11.42 -9.25 1.24
C SER A 109 -12.59 -10.04 1.85
N SER A 110 -12.32 -11.11 2.61
CA SER A 110 -13.33 -11.87 3.37
C SER A 110 -12.73 -12.58 4.58
N CYS A 111 -13.50 -13.43 5.29
CA CYS A 111 -12.97 -14.19 6.42
C CYS A 111 -11.80 -15.11 6.02
N CYS A 112 -11.77 -15.63 4.80
CA CYS A 112 -10.76 -16.59 4.34
C CYS A 112 -10.12 -16.17 3.00
N SER A 113 -10.10 -14.87 2.70
CA SER A 113 -9.46 -14.36 1.50
C SER A 113 -8.79 -13.01 1.69
N TRP A 114 -7.72 -12.82 0.94
CA TRP A 114 -6.97 -11.58 0.78
C TRP A 114 -7.01 -11.15 -0.69
N GLU A 115 -6.95 -9.84 -0.87
CA GLU A 115 -6.82 -9.20 -2.16
C GLU A 115 -5.62 -8.26 -2.12
N HIS A 116 -4.84 -8.28 -3.18
CA HIS A 116 -3.70 -7.39 -3.36
C HIS A 116 -3.88 -6.64 -4.68
N HIS A 117 -3.64 -5.33 -4.66
CA HIS A 117 -3.47 -4.55 -5.90
C HIS A 117 -1.99 -4.24 -6.07
N VAL A 118 -1.47 -4.63 -7.22
CA VAL A 118 -0.05 -4.51 -7.57
C VAL A 118 0.06 -3.42 -8.62
N PHE A 119 0.63 -2.29 -8.24
CA PHE A 119 0.87 -1.15 -9.10
C PHE A 119 2.31 -1.16 -9.57
N ARG A 120 2.54 -0.67 -10.78
CA ARG A 120 3.88 -0.40 -11.31
C ARG A 120 4.07 1.10 -11.52
N PRO A 121 4.52 1.82 -10.47
CA PRO A 121 4.71 3.26 -10.57
C PRO A 121 5.68 3.61 -11.71
N HIS A 122 5.31 4.58 -12.54
CA HIS A 122 6.17 5.07 -13.61
C HIS A 122 7.37 5.87 -13.06
N SER A 123 7.18 6.53 -11.92
CA SER A 123 8.16 7.42 -11.29
C SER A 123 7.98 7.44 -9.78
N ALA A 124 9.08 7.57 -9.05
CA ALA A 124 9.07 7.83 -7.61
C ALA A 124 8.59 9.25 -7.24
N PHE A 125 8.47 10.14 -8.24
CA PHE A 125 8.20 11.57 -8.07
C PHE A 125 6.82 12.00 -8.56
N GLU A 126 5.97 11.04 -8.95
CA GLU A 126 4.62 11.28 -9.43
C GLU A 126 3.63 10.44 -8.62
N PRO A 127 2.36 10.89 -8.45
CA PRO A 127 1.34 10.08 -7.81
C PRO A 127 1.09 8.78 -8.58
N VAL A 128 0.92 7.69 -7.85
CA VAL A 128 0.50 6.40 -8.40
C VAL A 128 -0.98 6.45 -8.75
N GLU A 129 -1.31 6.14 -10.00
CA GLU A 129 -2.68 6.11 -10.49
C GLU A 129 -3.25 4.69 -10.53
N GLU A 130 -4.58 4.58 -10.44
CA GLU A 130 -5.29 3.30 -10.67
C GLU A 130 -4.99 2.72 -12.05
N SER A 131 -4.70 3.59 -13.03
CA SER A 131 -4.32 3.21 -14.39
C SER A 131 -3.00 2.42 -14.44
N GLU A 132 -2.17 2.49 -13.40
CA GLU A 132 -0.89 1.80 -13.24
C GLU A 132 -1.01 0.46 -12.50
N MET A 133 -2.23 0.05 -12.13
CA MET A 133 -2.45 -1.29 -11.56
C MET A 133 -2.15 -2.36 -12.62
N GLU A 134 -1.14 -3.18 -12.38
CA GLU A 134 -0.72 -4.26 -13.27
C GLU A 134 -1.48 -5.56 -12.97
N TYR A 135 -1.63 -5.87 -11.68
CA TYR A 135 -2.33 -7.07 -11.23
C TYR A 135 -3.32 -6.77 -10.11
N ARG A 136 -4.42 -7.52 -10.12
CA ARG A 136 -5.18 -7.84 -8.91
C ARG A 136 -4.91 -9.29 -8.55
N VAL A 137 -4.43 -9.52 -7.34
CA VAL A 137 -4.11 -10.86 -6.83
C VAL A 137 -5.14 -11.25 -5.78
N ILE A 138 -5.76 -12.41 -5.95
CA ILE A 138 -6.74 -12.94 -4.99
C ILE A 138 -6.18 -14.22 -4.39
N VAL A 139 -6.09 -14.27 -3.07
CA VAL A 139 -5.62 -15.44 -2.32
C VAL A 139 -6.73 -15.89 -1.39
N GLY A 140 -7.24 -17.10 -1.55
CA GLY A 140 -8.29 -17.61 -0.67
C GLY A 140 -8.62 -19.07 -0.92
N MET A 141 -9.48 -19.61 -0.05
CA MET A 141 -9.98 -20.98 -0.21
C MET A 141 -10.91 -21.05 -1.42
N SER A 142 -10.75 -22.09 -2.24
CA SER A 142 -11.65 -22.36 -3.36
C SER A 142 -13.10 -22.51 -2.86
N ILE A 143 -14.03 -21.74 -3.46
CA ILE A 143 -15.49 -21.89 -3.21
C ILE A 143 -16.07 -23.02 -4.08
N ARG A 144 -15.26 -23.66 -4.94
CA ARG A 144 -15.70 -24.84 -5.70
C ARG A 144 -15.74 -26.04 -4.75
N ALA A 145 -16.94 -26.57 -4.54
CA ALA A 145 -17.26 -27.69 -3.65
C ALA A 145 -16.51 -29.02 -3.94
N ASP A 146 -15.73 -29.07 -5.02
CA ASP A 146 -15.10 -30.28 -5.54
C ASP A 146 -13.55 -30.18 -5.58
N ALA A 147 -12.97 -29.06 -5.13
CA ALA A 147 -11.53 -28.93 -4.95
C ALA A 147 -11.20 -29.24 -3.48
N ASP A 148 -10.10 -29.95 -3.24
CA ASP A 148 -9.49 -30.04 -1.91
C ASP A 148 -9.39 -28.63 -1.28
N ASP A 149 -9.40 -28.52 0.05
CA ASP A 149 -9.38 -27.28 0.87
C ASP A 149 -8.15 -26.35 0.63
N ASP A 150 -7.48 -26.50 -0.51
CA ASP A 150 -6.25 -25.83 -0.90
C ASP A 150 -6.49 -24.33 -1.14
N THR A 151 -5.56 -23.54 -0.61
CA THR A 151 -5.50 -22.10 -0.86
C THR A 151 -5.14 -21.88 -2.32
N THR A 152 -6.02 -21.19 -3.06
CA THR A 152 -5.75 -20.81 -4.44
C THR A 152 -5.25 -19.37 -4.51
N CYS A 153 -4.18 -19.14 -5.26
CA CYS A 153 -3.65 -17.83 -5.59
C CYS A 153 -3.90 -17.53 -7.07
N THR A 154 -4.57 -16.42 -7.36
CA THR A 154 -4.93 -16.02 -8.72
C THR A 154 -4.43 -14.63 -9.02
N PHE A 155 -3.59 -14.49 -10.05
CA PHE A 155 -3.20 -13.20 -10.61
C PHE A 155 -4.13 -12.87 -11.78
N LEU A 156 -4.75 -11.69 -11.72
CA LEU A 156 -5.62 -11.16 -12.76
C LEU A 156 -4.99 -9.90 -13.34
N ASP A 157 -4.94 -9.80 -14.68
CA ASP A 157 -4.61 -8.54 -15.33
C ASP A 157 -5.77 -7.53 -15.23
N ARG A 158 -5.56 -6.33 -15.77
CA ARG A 158 -6.58 -5.26 -15.81
C ARG A 158 -7.87 -5.64 -16.54
N GLN A 159 -7.82 -6.64 -17.43
CA GLN A 159 -9.00 -7.15 -18.14
C GLN A 159 -9.68 -8.30 -17.39
N GLY A 160 -9.19 -8.67 -16.20
CA GLY A 160 -9.71 -9.77 -15.40
C GLY A 160 -9.32 -11.15 -15.94
N ARG A 161 -8.29 -11.26 -16.77
CA ARG A 161 -7.79 -12.53 -17.28
C ARG A 161 -6.75 -13.10 -16.33
N ILE A 162 -6.78 -14.42 -16.13
CA ILE A 162 -5.75 -15.12 -15.35
C ILE A 162 -4.43 -15.00 -16.10
N VAL A 163 -3.39 -14.55 -15.42
CA VAL A 163 -2.03 -14.40 -15.93
C VAL A 163 -1.03 -14.94 -14.91
N LEU A 164 0.22 -15.16 -15.34
CA LEU A 164 1.32 -15.38 -14.41
C LEU A 164 2.03 -14.05 -14.15
N PRO A 165 2.55 -13.80 -12.94
CA PRO A 165 3.27 -12.58 -12.65
C PRO A 165 4.58 -12.52 -13.46
N GLN A 166 4.95 -11.32 -13.90
CA GLN A 166 6.25 -11.10 -14.56
C GLN A 166 7.44 -11.35 -13.62
N SER A 167 7.24 -11.08 -12.33
CA SER A 167 8.24 -11.28 -11.28
C SER A 167 7.90 -12.47 -10.41
N GLN A 168 8.89 -13.33 -10.12
CA GLN A 168 8.74 -14.42 -9.18
C GLN A 168 8.66 -13.91 -7.73
N ASP A 169 9.21 -12.74 -7.41
CA ASP A 169 9.16 -12.18 -6.07
C ASP A 169 7.73 -11.81 -5.65
N LEU A 170 6.84 -11.56 -6.62
CA LEU A 170 5.42 -11.34 -6.37
C LEU A 170 4.70 -12.60 -5.88
N LEU A 171 5.27 -13.80 -6.04
CA LEU A 171 4.66 -15.03 -5.53
C LEU A 171 4.59 -15.06 -3.99
N GLN A 172 5.41 -14.28 -3.29
CA GLN A 172 5.32 -14.13 -1.84
C GLN A 172 3.93 -13.61 -1.38
N LEU A 173 3.17 -12.96 -2.27
CA LEU A 173 1.81 -12.53 -1.99
C LEU A 173 0.86 -13.72 -1.76
N CYS A 174 1.13 -14.85 -2.40
CA CYS A 174 0.36 -16.08 -2.26
C CYS A 174 0.56 -16.78 -0.91
N GLU A 175 1.64 -16.44 -0.19
CA GLU A 175 2.07 -17.17 1.01
C GLU A 175 1.38 -16.69 2.30
N ILE A 176 0.30 -15.90 2.18
CA ILE A 176 -0.37 -15.29 3.34
C ILE A 176 -0.99 -16.31 4.31
N TYR A 177 -1.31 -17.50 3.82
CA TYR A 177 -1.79 -18.65 4.62
C TYR A 177 -0.73 -19.77 4.76
N GLY A 178 0.51 -19.52 4.30
CA GLY A 178 1.58 -20.52 4.22
C GLY A 178 2.02 -20.77 2.77
N ALA A 179 3.13 -21.51 2.62
CA ALA A 179 3.73 -21.78 1.30
C ALA A 179 2.95 -22.80 0.45
N ASP A 180 2.01 -23.53 1.06
CA ASP A 180 1.18 -24.53 0.39
C ASP A 180 -0.01 -23.82 -0.29
N TYR A 181 0.18 -23.37 -1.53
CA TYR A 181 -0.87 -22.77 -2.36
C TYR A 181 -0.85 -23.33 -3.79
N VAL A 182 -2.02 -23.30 -4.43
CA VAL A 182 -2.18 -23.63 -5.86
C VAL A 182 -2.23 -22.34 -6.67
N LEU A 183 -1.26 -22.16 -7.57
CA LEU A 183 -1.25 -21.03 -8.50
C LEU A 183 -2.19 -21.29 -9.67
N ALA A 184 -3.23 -20.47 -9.82
CA ALA A 184 -4.13 -20.52 -10.95
C ALA A 184 -3.38 -20.31 -12.27
N GLN A 185 -3.67 -21.14 -13.28
CA GLN A 185 -3.03 -21.09 -14.59
C GLN A 185 -3.96 -20.41 -15.60
N PRO A 186 -3.43 -19.64 -16.57
CA PRO A 186 -4.21 -19.21 -17.72
C PRO A 186 -4.71 -20.43 -18.49
N ASP A 187 -5.92 -20.36 -19.05
CA ASP A 187 -6.42 -21.39 -19.95
C ASP A 187 -5.40 -21.59 -21.09
N ALA A 188 -5.02 -22.84 -21.34
CA ALA A 188 -4.23 -23.16 -22.51
C ALA A 188 -5.03 -22.75 -23.76
N LEU A 189 -4.51 -21.78 -24.54
CA LEU A 189 -5.08 -21.47 -25.83
C LEU A 189 -5.22 -22.78 -26.63
N PRO A 190 -6.38 -23.05 -27.25
CA PRO A 190 -6.50 -24.17 -28.17
C PRO A 190 -5.44 -24.01 -29.26
N ARG A 191 -4.66 -25.07 -29.48
CA ARG A 191 -3.62 -25.15 -30.53
C ARG A 191 -4.20 -25.00 -31.92
#